data_AF-A0A9E3VB84-F1
#
_entry.id   AF-A0A9E3VB84-F1
#
_cell.length_a   1.000
_cell.length_b   1.000
_cell.length_c   1.000
_cell.angle_alpha   90.00
_cell.angle_beta   90.00
_cell.angle_gamma   90.00
#
_symmetry.space_group_name_H-M   'P 1'
#
loop_
_entity.id
_entity.type
_entity.pdbx_description
1 polymer ?
#
loop_
_entity_poly.entity_id
_entity_poly.type
_entity_poly.pdbx_seq_one_letter_code
_entity_poly.pdbx_strand_id
1 'polypeptide(L)'
;MVWPLLLSLALAAPGSRAAQTLSEATALRDKRQLAEAYDAAQRALKAGDATEKQTWAIHALLAELAAAMDYADAATTEFARTLELNPAYELSALASPKLALPFKKAKEQLAGAALAATVTTKVAPDGAWLTEVTVTGDANRLVRAGALLQRGPEGVARRGLAAVTTENTGALQAAWSCAQPRCEYDVVLLDESGNELWRAGSDDAPLTVFAPGAVAPVAALTPSTEAGAPVAAVDTRAWYARPLPWAIGASALAIVGAVLMSLTLHDAGELRDALAHPSLHLYADVQALESSAQTKRAAMFGAYGGALALAGVMAFQF
;
A
#
# COMPACT_ATOMS: atom_id res chain seq x y z
N MET A 1 15.99 23.95 37.70
CA MET A 1 15.32 23.96 36.38
C MET A 1 15.29 22.53 35.89
N VAL A 2 14.12 21.88 35.96
CA VAL A 2 13.91 20.48 35.56
C VAL A 2 12.93 20.51 34.39
N TRP A 3 13.37 20.05 33.22
CA TRP A 3 12.58 19.99 31.99
C TRP A 3 11.77 18.68 32.04
N PRO A 4 10.42 18.71 31.97
CA PRO A 4 9.65 17.48 31.92
C PRO A 4 9.81 16.86 30.53
N LEU A 5 10.42 15.68 30.48
CA LEU A 5 10.36 14.75 29.37
C LEU A 5 8.89 14.31 29.21
N LEU A 6 8.16 15.02 28.34
CA LEU A 6 6.88 14.57 27.83
C LEU A 6 7.15 13.38 26.90
N LEU A 7 7.07 12.19 27.47
CA LEU A 7 7.08 10.93 26.75
C LEU A 7 5.74 10.85 25.98
N SER A 8 5.74 11.28 24.73
CA SER A 8 4.61 11.10 23.82
C SER A 8 4.46 9.61 23.52
N LEU A 9 3.67 8.91 24.32
CA LEU A 9 3.15 7.58 24.00
C LEU A 9 2.25 7.73 22.78
N ALA A 10 2.81 7.52 21.59
CA ALA A 10 2.02 7.33 20.39
C ALA A 10 1.22 6.03 20.55
N LEU A 11 -0.07 6.14 20.90
CA LEU A 11 -0.99 5.02 20.79
C LEU A 11 -1.10 4.67 19.30
N ALA A 12 -0.39 3.62 18.88
CA ALA A 12 -0.66 3.00 17.59
C ALA A 12 -2.12 2.55 17.60
N ALA A 13 -2.93 3.10 16.68
CA ALA A 13 -4.30 2.63 16.52
C ALA A 13 -4.28 1.10 16.33
N PRO A 14 -5.16 0.34 17.02
CA PRO A 14 -5.19 -1.11 16.87
C PRO A 14 -5.38 -1.46 15.38
N GLY A 15 -4.40 -2.12 14.79
CA GLY A 15 -4.49 -2.56 13.39
C GLY A 15 -5.67 -3.52 13.20
N SER A 16 -6.31 -3.47 12.03
CA SER A 16 -7.43 -4.36 11.68
C SER A 16 -7.05 -5.84 11.82
N ARG A 17 -8.04 -6.71 12.04
CA ARG A 17 -7.80 -8.16 12.19
C ARG A 17 -7.24 -8.75 10.91
N ALA A 18 -7.71 -8.27 9.75
CA ALA A 18 -7.13 -8.61 8.45
C ALA A 18 -5.65 -8.25 8.38
N ALA A 19 -5.23 -7.06 8.85
CA ALA A 19 -3.83 -6.65 8.84
C ALA A 19 -2.94 -7.55 9.72
N GLN A 20 -3.40 -7.87 10.93
CA GLN A 20 -2.68 -8.76 11.84
C GLN A 20 -2.54 -10.16 11.24
N THR A 21 -3.62 -10.72 10.70
CA THR A 21 -3.63 -12.05 10.08
C THR A 21 -2.80 -12.08 8.78
N LEU A 22 -2.80 -11.00 7.99
CA LEU A 22 -1.94 -10.88 6.81
C LEU A 22 -0.45 -10.87 7.20
N SER A 23 -0.10 -10.18 8.28
CA SER A 23 1.27 -10.21 8.83
C SER A 23 1.66 -11.61 9.29
N GLU A 24 0.76 -12.34 9.95
CA GLU A 24 0.95 -13.75 10.34
C GLU A 24 1.17 -14.63 9.10
N ALA A 25 0.31 -14.54 8.09
CA ALA A 25 0.41 -15.30 6.85
C ALA A 25 1.75 -15.06 6.13
N THR A 26 2.21 -13.81 6.11
CA THR A 26 3.52 -13.44 5.55
C THR A 26 4.66 -14.09 6.33
N ALA A 27 4.62 -14.03 7.66
CA ALA A 27 5.63 -14.66 8.50
C ALA A 27 5.66 -16.19 8.35
N LEU A 28 4.51 -16.84 8.15
CA LEU A 28 4.41 -18.28 7.87
C LEU A 28 5.00 -18.62 6.49
N ARG A 29 4.72 -17.81 5.46
CA ARG A 29 5.31 -17.96 4.12
C ARG A 29 6.83 -17.89 4.19
N ASP A 30 7.37 -16.91 4.92
CA ASP A 30 8.82 -16.70 5.04
C ASP A 30 9.51 -17.88 5.77
N LYS A 31 8.79 -18.57 6.67
CA LYS A 31 9.20 -19.84 7.29
C LYS A 31 8.96 -21.08 6.41
N ARG A 32 8.45 -20.91 5.18
CA ARG A 32 8.07 -21.96 4.23
C ARG A 32 6.95 -22.89 4.71
N GLN A 33 6.12 -22.41 5.63
CA GLN A 33 4.91 -23.08 6.11
C GLN A 33 3.74 -22.74 5.18
N LEU A 34 3.77 -23.26 3.95
CA LEU A 34 2.93 -22.80 2.85
C LEU A 34 1.42 -23.04 3.09
N ALA A 35 1.07 -24.20 3.64
CA ALA A 35 -0.33 -24.54 3.90
C ALA A 35 -0.92 -23.67 5.01
N GLU A 36 -0.18 -23.50 6.12
CA GLU A 36 -0.60 -22.64 7.23
C GLU A 36 -0.66 -21.17 6.81
N ALA A 37 0.29 -20.72 5.98
CA ALA A 37 0.27 -19.38 5.40
C ALA A 37 -0.97 -19.16 4.52
N TYR A 38 -1.34 -20.16 3.72
CA TYR A 38 -2.51 -20.08 2.85
C TYR A 38 -3.80 -19.99 3.66
N ASP A 39 -3.94 -20.83 4.69
CA ASP A 39 -5.08 -20.78 5.61
C ASP A 39 -5.15 -19.45 6.36
N ALA A 40 -4.02 -18.91 6.83
CA ALA A 40 -3.94 -17.60 7.47
C ALA A 40 -4.37 -16.48 6.50
N ALA A 41 -3.89 -16.48 5.26
CA ALA A 41 -4.30 -15.51 4.26
C ALA A 41 -5.81 -15.58 3.95
N GLN A 42 -6.40 -16.78 3.90
CA GLN A 42 -7.85 -16.92 3.79
C GLN A 42 -8.61 -16.37 5.00
N ARG A 43 -8.10 -16.59 6.21
CA ARG A 43 -8.68 -16.00 7.43
C ARG A 43 -8.60 -14.47 7.40
N ALA A 44 -7.51 -13.91 6.89
CA ALA A 44 -7.35 -12.48 6.72
C ALA A 44 -8.44 -11.91 5.80
N LEU A 45 -8.73 -12.57 4.68
CA LEU A 45 -9.82 -12.18 3.79
C LEU A 45 -11.19 -12.32 4.47
N LYS A 46 -11.44 -13.44 5.17
CA LYS A 46 -12.72 -13.67 5.87
C LYS A 46 -12.97 -12.73 7.06
N ALA A 47 -11.95 -11.99 7.52
CA ALA A 47 -12.09 -11.07 8.66
C ALA A 47 -13.00 -9.87 8.35
N GLY A 48 -13.10 -9.48 7.08
CA GLY A 48 -14.06 -8.46 6.61
C GLY A 48 -13.71 -7.02 6.97
N ASP A 49 -12.48 -6.77 7.41
CA ASP A 49 -11.99 -5.46 7.85
C ASP A 49 -10.67 -5.04 7.16
N ALA A 50 -10.36 -5.65 6.00
CA ALA A 50 -9.23 -5.24 5.18
C ALA A 50 -9.53 -3.93 4.43
N THR A 51 -8.55 -3.02 4.40
CA THR A 51 -8.58 -1.84 3.52
C THR A 51 -8.30 -2.23 2.07
N GLU A 52 -8.59 -1.36 1.10
CA GLU A 52 -8.33 -1.60 -0.33
C GLU A 52 -6.92 -2.14 -0.59
N LYS A 53 -5.92 -1.50 0.02
CA LYS A 53 -4.52 -1.91 -0.12
C LYS A 53 -4.24 -3.30 0.47
N GLN A 54 -4.88 -3.63 1.59
CA GLN A 54 -4.72 -4.92 2.24
C GLN A 54 -5.44 -6.02 1.45
N THR A 55 -6.63 -5.75 0.91
CA THR A 55 -7.43 -6.71 0.16
C THR A 55 -6.68 -7.23 -1.06
N TRP A 56 -6.14 -6.34 -1.91
CA TRP A 56 -5.38 -6.80 -3.08
C TRP A 56 -4.07 -7.49 -2.68
N ALA A 57 -3.43 -7.08 -1.58
CA ALA A 57 -2.23 -7.74 -1.07
C ALA A 57 -2.51 -9.15 -0.54
N ILE A 58 -3.67 -9.38 0.09
CA ILE A 58 -4.14 -10.70 0.52
C ILE A 58 -4.35 -11.60 -0.71
N HIS A 59 -5.03 -11.10 -1.76
CA HIS A 59 -5.21 -11.84 -3.01
C HIS A 59 -3.87 -12.17 -3.69
N ALA A 60 -2.91 -11.23 -3.70
CA ALA A 60 -1.57 -11.46 -4.24
C ALA A 60 -0.85 -12.59 -3.49
N LEU A 61 -0.91 -12.56 -2.16
CA LEU A 61 -0.31 -13.60 -1.31
C LEU A 61 -0.97 -14.97 -1.51
N LEU A 62 -2.31 -15.01 -1.60
CA LEU A 62 -3.04 -16.25 -1.91
C LEU A 62 -2.64 -16.82 -3.26
N ALA A 63 -2.44 -15.97 -4.28
CA ALA A 63 -1.99 -16.39 -5.60
C ALA A 63 -0.58 -16.99 -5.58
N GLU A 64 0.36 -16.33 -4.89
CA GLU A 64 1.74 -16.81 -4.74
C GLU A 64 1.79 -18.16 -4.01
N LEU A 65 1.07 -18.28 -2.90
CA LEU A 65 1.00 -19.50 -2.09
C LEU A 65 0.33 -20.65 -2.86
N ALA A 66 -0.78 -20.38 -3.56
CA ALA A 66 -1.43 -21.37 -4.42
C ALA A 66 -0.49 -21.88 -5.52
N ALA A 67 0.24 -20.99 -6.19
CA ALA A 67 1.21 -21.37 -7.20
C ALA A 67 2.38 -22.20 -6.62
N ALA A 68 2.86 -21.85 -5.43
CA ALA A 68 3.93 -22.59 -4.75
C ALA A 68 3.49 -24.02 -4.37
N MET A 69 2.21 -24.23 -4.08
CA MET A 69 1.60 -25.53 -3.78
C MET A 69 1.08 -26.28 -5.02
N ASP A 70 1.42 -25.82 -6.24
CA ASP A 70 0.98 -26.39 -7.52
C ASP A 70 -0.54 -26.31 -7.79
N TYR A 71 -1.24 -25.37 -7.16
CA TYR A 71 -2.65 -25.06 -7.42
C TYR A 71 -2.78 -23.97 -8.51
N ALA A 72 -2.41 -24.31 -9.74
CA ALA A 72 -2.28 -23.36 -10.85
C ALA A 72 -3.58 -22.58 -11.18
N ASP A 73 -4.75 -23.23 -11.11
CA ASP A 73 -6.03 -22.58 -11.42
C ASP A 73 -6.42 -21.59 -10.32
N ALA A 74 -6.28 -21.98 -9.04
CA ALA A 74 -6.50 -21.08 -7.91
C ALA A 74 -5.55 -19.89 -7.95
N ALA A 75 -4.27 -20.11 -8.27
CA ALA A 75 -3.30 -19.02 -8.46
C ALA A 75 -3.71 -18.06 -9.58
N THR A 76 -4.22 -18.58 -10.70
CA THR A 76 -4.69 -17.76 -11.82
C THR A 76 -5.88 -16.90 -11.40
N THR A 77 -6.86 -17.48 -10.70
CA THR A 77 -8.02 -16.74 -10.18
C THR A 77 -7.59 -15.63 -9.22
N GLU A 78 -6.71 -15.93 -8.26
CA GLU A 78 -6.27 -14.94 -7.27
C GLU A 78 -5.38 -13.85 -7.88
N PHE A 79 -4.55 -14.17 -8.87
CA PHE A 79 -3.84 -13.14 -9.64
C PHE A 79 -4.78 -12.26 -10.46
N ALA A 80 -5.85 -12.81 -11.03
CA ALA A 80 -6.85 -12.01 -11.74
C ALA A 80 -7.54 -11.04 -10.77
N ARG A 81 -7.94 -11.49 -9.58
CA ARG A 81 -8.51 -10.60 -8.55
C ARG A 81 -7.52 -9.52 -8.12
N THR A 82 -6.24 -9.88 -7.97
CA THR A 82 -5.17 -8.93 -7.64
C THR A 82 -5.02 -7.84 -8.70
N LEU A 83 -4.98 -8.23 -9.98
CA LEU A 83 -4.81 -7.31 -11.11
C LEU A 83 -6.05 -6.44 -11.36
N GLU A 84 -7.24 -6.95 -11.08
CA GLU A 84 -8.49 -6.19 -11.16
C GLU A 84 -8.52 -5.06 -10.12
N LEU A 85 -8.01 -5.31 -8.91
CA LEU A 85 -7.92 -4.31 -7.83
C LEU A 85 -6.69 -3.40 -7.95
N ASN A 86 -5.56 -3.93 -8.40
CA ASN A 86 -4.31 -3.20 -8.58
C ASN A 86 -3.68 -3.52 -9.95
N PRO A 87 -4.06 -2.80 -11.02
CA PRO A 87 -3.54 -3.03 -12.37
C PRO A 87 -2.03 -2.79 -12.51
N ALA A 88 -1.41 -2.07 -11.56
CA ALA A 88 0.01 -1.80 -11.53
C ALA A 88 0.82 -2.90 -10.82
N TYR A 89 0.16 -3.93 -10.28
CA TYR A 89 0.84 -5.05 -9.67
C TYR A 89 1.66 -5.83 -10.71
N GLU A 90 2.93 -6.03 -10.42
CA GLU A 90 3.87 -6.77 -11.26
C GLU A 90 4.63 -7.79 -10.42
N LEU A 91 4.87 -8.96 -11.00
CA LEU A 91 5.78 -9.94 -10.40
C LEU A 91 7.23 -9.48 -10.57
N SER A 92 8.10 -9.94 -9.66
CA SER A 92 9.55 -9.81 -9.84
C SER A 92 9.97 -10.42 -11.18
N ALA A 93 10.91 -9.77 -11.88
CA ALA A 93 11.51 -10.32 -13.10
C ALA A 93 12.23 -11.67 -12.87
N LEU A 94 12.56 -11.98 -11.61
CA LEU A 94 13.16 -13.25 -11.19
C LEU A 94 12.12 -14.28 -10.70
N ALA A 95 10.82 -14.02 -10.88
CA ALA A 95 9.77 -14.94 -10.46
C ALA A 95 9.90 -16.29 -11.19
N SER A 96 9.73 -17.36 -10.42
CA SER A 96 9.69 -18.73 -10.94
C SER A 96 8.65 -18.88 -12.04
N PRO A 97 8.87 -19.75 -13.05
CA PRO A 97 7.85 -20.11 -14.04
C PRO A 97 6.52 -20.57 -13.42
N LYS A 98 6.54 -21.15 -12.21
CA LYS A 98 5.32 -21.54 -11.48
C LYS A 98 4.43 -20.35 -11.12
N LEU A 99 5.01 -19.17 -10.89
CA LEU A 99 4.28 -17.92 -10.63
C LEU A 99 3.97 -17.18 -11.92
N ALA A 100 4.95 -17.08 -12.82
CA ALA A 100 4.84 -16.31 -14.05
C ALA A 100 3.74 -16.81 -14.98
N LEU A 101 3.54 -18.14 -15.08
CA LEU A 101 2.53 -18.73 -15.97
C LEU A 101 1.08 -18.40 -15.53
N PRO A 102 0.63 -18.67 -14.28
CA PRO A 102 -0.68 -18.23 -13.79
C PRO A 102 -0.88 -16.71 -13.90
N PHE A 103 0.14 -15.92 -13.58
CA PHE A 103 0.06 -14.46 -13.67
C PHE A 103 -0.15 -13.96 -15.10
N LYS A 104 0.58 -14.53 -16.08
CA LYS A 104 0.37 -14.23 -17.50
C LYS A 104 -1.05 -14.59 -17.95
N LYS A 105 -1.55 -15.77 -17.57
CA LYS A 105 -2.93 -16.18 -17.88
C LYS A 105 -3.95 -15.22 -17.28
N ALA A 106 -3.74 -14.78 -16.04
CA ALA A 106 -4.62 -13.81 -15.38
C ALA A 106 -4.65 -12.45 -16.11
N LYS A 107 -3.49 -11.95 -16.57
CA LYS A 107 -3.40 -10.73 -17.41
C LYS A 107 -4.18 -10.87 -18.73
N GLU A 108 -4.04 -12.00 -19.41
CA GLU A 108 -4.76 -12.30 -20.65
C GLU A 108 -6.27 -12.39 -20.41
N GLN A 109 -6.70 -13.03 -19.32
CA GLN A 109 -8.11 -13.18 -18.95
C GLN A 109 -8.81 -11.84 -18.69
N LEU A 110 -8.14 -10.93 -17.98
CA LEU A 110 -8.73 -9.61 -17.68
C LEU A 110 -8.77 -8.68 -18.89
N ALA A 111 -7.89 -8.88 -19.88
CA ALA A 111 -7.73 -7.97 -21.01
C ALA A 111 -7.59 -6.48 -20.60
N GLY A 112 -6.96 -6.23 -19.44
CA GLY A 112 -6.78 -4.88 -18.88
C GLY A 112 -8.00 -4.32 -18.14
N ALA A 113 -9.04 -5.12 -17.90
CA ALA A 113 -10.13 -4.73 -17.02
C ALA A 113 -9.60 -4.42 -15.61
N ALA A 114 -10.04 -3.30 -15.06
CA ALA A 114 -9.72 -2.83 -13.72
C ALA A 114 -11.01 -2.38 -13.05
N LEU A 115 -11.17 -2.72 -11.77
CA LEU A 115 -12.31 -2.29 -10.99
C LEU A 115 -12.30 -0.76 -10.89
N ALA A 116 -13.40 -0.14 -11.34
CA ALA A 116 -13.60 1.28 -11.25
C ALA A 116 -15.04 1.58 -10.84
N ALA A 117 -15.26 2.75 -10.26
CA ALA A 117 -16.60 3.23 -9.98
C ALA A 117 -16.71 4.74 -10.16
N THR A 118 -17.90 5.17 -10.59
CA THR A 118 -18.28 6.59 -10.64
C THR A 118 -19.33 6.85 -9.59
N VAL A 119 -19.10 7.86 -8.74
CA VAL A 119 -20.05 8.28 -7.71
C VAL A 119 -20.75 9.55 -8.17
N THR A 120 -22.06 9.52 -8.20
CA THR A 120 -22.90 10.71 -8.41
C THR A 120 -23.83 10.89 -7.23
N THR A 121 -24.11 12.14 -6.85
CA THR A 121 -25.02 12.43 -5.74
C THR A 121 -25.95 13.56 -6.15
N LYS A 122 -27.26 13.35 -5.96
CA LYS A 122 -28.32 14.27 -6.36
C LYS A 122 -29.28 14.48 -5.18
N VAL A 123 -29.99 15.61 -5.17
CA VAL A 123 -31.07 15.85 -4.21
C VAL A 123 -32.34 15.16 -4.74
N ALA A 124 -32.94 14.29 -3.95
CA ALA A 124 -34.23 13.69 -4.20
C ALA A 124 -35.37 14.67 -3.88
N PRO A 125 -36.60 14.47 -4.40
CA PRO A 125 -37.72 15.40 -4.20
C PRO A 125 -38.11 15.64 -2.73
N ASP A 126 -37.82 14.69 -1.84
CA ASP A 126 -38.04 14.78 -0.39
C ASP A 126 -36.93 15.54 0.36
N GLY A 127 -35.92 16.04 -0.36
CA GLY A 127 -34.76 16.72 0.20
C GLY A 127 -33.65 15.79 0.68
N ALA A 128 -33.80 14.47 0.58
CA ALA A 128 -32.72 13.53 0.86
C ALA A 128 -31.66 13.55 -0.24
N TRP A 129 -30.43 13.17 0.09
CA TRP A 129 -29.38 12.92 -0.90
C TRP A 129 -29.50 11.50 -1.42
N LEU A 130 -29.61 11.36 -2.73
CA LEU A 130 -29.51 10.07 -3.42
C LEU A 130 -28.10 9.95 -3.99
N THR A 131 -27.29 9.08 -3.40
CA THR A 131 -25.97 8.72 -3.93
C THR A 131 -26.11 7.47 -4.78
N GLU A 132 -25.66 7.56 -6.03
CA GLU A 132 -25.62 6.48 -7.00
C GLU A 132 -24.15 6.19 -7.36
N VAL A 133 -23.78 4.91 -7.31
CA VAL A 133 -22.43 4.42 -7.60
C VAL A 133 -22.53 3.46 -8.77
N THR A 134 -21.93 3.80 -9.90
CA THR A 134 -21.87 2.92 -11.08
C THR A 134 -20.51 2.24 -11.14
N VAL A 135 -20.50 0.92 -10.94
CA VAL A 135 -19.35 0.03 -10.96
C VAL A 135 -19.10 -0.46 -12.39
N THR A 136 -17.85 -0.42 -12.81
CA THR A 136 -17.36 -0.95 -14.09
C THR A 136 -16.10 -1.77 -13.87
N GLY A 137 -15.80 -2.67 -14.81
CA GLY A 137 -14.56 -3.49 -14.75
C GLY A 137 -14.54 -4.57 -13.67
N ASP A 138 -15.69 -4.89 -13.05
CA ASP A 138 -15.84 -5.95 -12.04
C ASP A 138 -15.91 -7.35 -12.70
N ALA A 139 -14.86 -7.73 -13.42
CA ALA A 139 -14.83 -8.95 -14.24
C ALA A 139 -14.97 -10.23 -13.40
N ASN A 140 -14.42 -10.21 -12.18
CA ASN A 140 -14.52 -11.33 -11.24
C ASN A 140 -15.73 -11.24 -10.29
N ARG A 141 -16.62 -10.25 -10.48
CA ARG A 141 -17.80 -10.03 -9.62
C ARG A 141 -17.41 -9.97 -8.14
N LEU A 142 -16.36 -9.23 -7.81
CA LEU A 142 -15.86 -9.02 -6.46
C LEU A 142 -16.82 -8.17 -5.64
N VAL A 143 -17.46 -7.17 -6.25
CA VAL A 143 -18.35 -6.24 -5.54
C VAL A 143 -19.64 -6.97 -5.14
N ARG A 144 -19.95 -6.95 -3.85
CA ARG A 144 -21.20 -7.48 -3.27
C ARG A 144 -22.05 -6.40 -2.64
N ALA A 145 -21.41 -5.39 -2.07
CA ALA A 145 -22.09 -4.28 -1.43
C ALA A 145 -21.31 -2.98 -1.60
N GLY A 146 -21.92 -1.89 -1.19
CA GLY A 146 -21.22 -0.63 -0.96
C GLY A 146 -21.58 -0.07 0.41
N ALA A 147 -20.80 0.86 0.91
CA ALA A 147 -21.13 1.63 2.09
C ALA A 147 -20.77 3.11 1.90
N LEU A 148 -21.57 3.97 2.51
CA LEU A 148 -21.33 5.38 2.66
C LEU A 148 -20.79 5.63 4.07
N LEU A 149 -19.61 6.24 4.17
CA LEU A 149 -18.96 6.59 5.42
C LEU A 149 -19.15 8.09 5.65
N GLN A 150 -20.16 8.47 6.43
CA GLN A 150 -20.44 9.86 6.73
C GLN A 150 -19.53 10.35 7.86
N ARG A 151 -18.83 11.47 7.64
CA ARG A 151 -18.00 12.11 8.66
C ARG A 151 -18.85 13.12 9.44
N GLY A 152 -18.81 13.03 10.76
CA GLY A 152 -19.50 13.94 11.66
C GLY A 152 -18.63 14.31 12.86
N PRO A 153 -19.14 15.20 13.74
CA PRO A 153 -18.41 15.63 14.94
C PRO A 153 -18.19 14.48 15.93
N GLU A 154 -19.02 13.44 15.87
CA GLU A 154 -18.93 12.23 16.69
C GLU A 154 -18.06 11.13 16.07
N GLY A 155 -17.45 11.38 14.91
CA GLY A 155 -16.62 10.41 14.17
C GLY A 155 -17.25 9.96 12.84
N VAL A 156 -16.87 8.76 12.40
CA VAL A 156 -17.31 8.21 11.11
C VAL A 156 -18.49 7.27 11.33
N ALA A 157 -19.66 7.63 10.78
CA ALA A 157 -20.86 6.79 10.78
C ALA A 157 -20.95 6.00 9.46
N ARG A 158 -20.99 4.67 9.55
CA ARG A 158 -21.15 3.78 8.39
C ARG A 158 -22.63 3.55 8.10
N ARG A 159 -23.05 3.86 6.87
CA ARG A 159 -24.38 3.52 6.33
C ARG A 159 -24.22 2.54 5.17
N GLY A 160 -25.01 1.47 5.13
CA GLY A 160 -24.99 0.54 4.01
C GLY A 160 -25.59 1.16 2.75
N LEU A 161 -25.00 0.90 1.59
CA LEU A 161 -25.67 1.02 0.30
C LEU A 161 -26.42 -0.28 0.01
N ALA A 162 -27.48 -0.24 -0.79
CA ALA A 162 -28.18 -1.47 -1.18
C ALA A 162 -27.20 -2.48 -1.80
N ALA A 163 -27.43 -3.79 -1.60
CA ALA A 163 -26.57 -4.83 -2.18
C ALA A 163 -26.65 -4.82 -3.72
N VAL A 164 -25.55 -5.20 -4.38
CA VAL A 164 -25.57 -5.42 -5.83
C VAL A 164 -26.44 -6.65 -6.10
N THR A 165 -27.64 -6.48 -6.67
CA THR A 165 -28.39 -7.64 -7.17
C THR A 165 -27.74 -8.11 -8.46
N THR A 166 -27.61 -9.42 -8.64
CA THR A 166 -26.97 -10.05 -9.81
C THR A 166 -27.63 -9.70 -11.16
N GLU A 167 -28.80 -9.07 -11.14
CA GLU A 167 -29.56 -8.64 -12.31
C GLU A 167 -29.36 -7.16 -12.66
N ASN A 168 -28.92 -6.32 -11.72
CA ASN A 168 -28.71 -4.90 -11.96
C ASN A 168 -27.26 -4.65 -12.37
N THR A 169 -27.11 -4.11 -13.57
CA THR A 169 -25.87 -3.57 -14.13
C THR A 169 -25.25 -2.54 -13.18
N GLY A 170 -24.30 -2.96 -12.34
CA GLY A 170 -23.28 -2.12 -11.71
C GLY A 170 -23.73 -0.94 -10.84
N ALA A 171 -25.03 -0.66 -10.67
CA ALA A 171 -25.49 0.52 -9.97
C ALA A 171 -25.89 0.20 -8.52
N LEU A 172 -25.24 0.85 -7.57
CA LEU A 172 -25.61 0.86 -6.15
C LEU A 172 -26.22 2.20 -5.81
N GLN A 173 -27.32 2.20 -5.06
CA GLN A 173 -27.99 3.43 -4.65
C GLN A 173 -28.27 3.43 -3.15
N ALA A 174 -28.19 4.60 -2.52
CA ALA A 174 -28.79 4.84 -1.22
C ALA A 174 -29.25 6.28 -1.05
N ALA A 175 -30.41 6.42 -0.41
CA ALA A 175 -30.88 7.69 0.12
C ALA A 175 -30.28 7.90 1.51
N TRP A 176 -29.78 9.11 1.77
CA TRP A 176 -29.24 9.51 3.07
C TRP A 176 -29.52 10.99 3.34
N SER A 177 -29.39 11.38 4.60
CA SER A 177 -29.63 12.74 5.04
C SER A 177 -28.54 13.15 6.02
N CYS A 178 -28.28 14.45 6.03
CA CYS A 178 -27.27 15.06 6.87
C CYS A 178 -27.79 16.42 7.35
N ALA A 179 -27.67 16.66 8.64
CA ALA A 179 -28.17 17.88 9.28
C ALA A 179 -27.19 19.06 9.14
N GLN A 180 -25.95 18.82 8.75
CA GLN A 180 -24.95 19.86 8.62
C GLN A 180 -25.08 20.61 7.27
N PRO A 181 -24.75 21.91 7.22
CA PRO A 181 -24.77 22.67 5.96
C PRO A 181 -23.80 22.12 4.90
N ARG A 182 -22.69 21.52 5.35
CA ARG A 182 -21.70 20.82 4.55
C ARG A 182 -21.53 19.43 5.14
N CYS A 183 -21.65 18.41 4.31
CA CYS A 183 -21.57 17.02 4.71
C CYS A 183 -20.44 16.35 3.97
N GLU A 184 -19.50 15.79 4.73
CA GLU A 184 -18.35 15.09 4.20
C GLU A 184 -18.58 13.58 4.30
N TYR A 185 -18.26 12.86 3.24
CA TYR A 185 -18.47 11.42 3.19
C TYR A 185 -17.48 10.74 2.25
N ASP A 186 -17.29 9.44 2.47
CA ASP A 186 -16.60 8.55 1.54
C ASP A 186 -17.58 7.49 1.04
N VAL A 187 -17.27 6.90 -0.10
CA VAL A 187 -17.96 5.73 -0.63
C VAL A 187 -16.96 4.59 -0.75
N VAL A 188 -17.29 3.42 -0.21
CA VAL A 188 -16.48 2.21 -0.32
C VAL A 188 -17.27 1.10 -1.00
N LEU A 189 -16.62 0.36 -1.90
CA LEU A 189 -17.12 -0.91 -2.43
C LEU A 189 -16.59 -2.05 -1.60
N LEU A 190 -17.44 -3.05 -1.37
CA LEU A 190 -17.17 -4.13 -0.43
C LEU A 190 -17.35 -5.50 -1.09
N ASP A 191 -16.50 -6.44 -0.71
CA ASP A 191 -16.66 -7.85 -1.06
C ASP A 191 -17.71 -8.56 -0.18
N GLU A 192 -17.83 -9.88 -0.35
CA GLU A 192 -18.76 -10.72 0.42
C GLU A 192 -18.46 -10.75 1.92
N SER A 193 -17.20 -10.57 2.32
CA SER A 193 -16.78 -10.57 3.71
C SER A 193 -16.86 -9.17 4.34
N GLY A 194 -16.98 -8.12 3.53
CA GLY A 194 -17.01 -6.73 3.97
C GLY A 194 -15.67 -6.00 3.84
N ASN A 195 -14.68 -6.60 3.17
CA ASN A 195 -13.40 -5.94 2.87
C ASN A 195 -13.57 -4.85 1.83
N GLU A 196 -12.76 -3.79 1.95
CA GLU A 196 -12.76 -2.70 0.99
C GLU A 196 -12.07 -3.14 -0.32
N LEU A 197 -12.74 -2.93 -1.45
CA LEU A 197 -12.24 -3.21 -2.80
C LEU A 197 -11.86 -1.93 -3.55
N TRP A 198 -12.52 -0.82 -3.23
CA TRP A 198 -12.35 0.47 -3.88
C TRP A 198 -12.92 1.56 -2.99
N ARG A 199 -12.32 2.75 -2.99
CA ARG A 199 -12.80 3.93 -2.25
C ARG A 199 -12.83 5.20 -3.10
N ALA A 200 -13.91 5.97 -2.98
CA ALA A 200 -13.96 7.39 -3.36
C ALA A 200 -14.04 8.28 -2.12
N GLY A 201 -13.19 9.30 -2.10
CA GLY A 201 -12.92 10.11 -0.92
C GLY A 201 -11.74 9.56 -0.12
N SER A 202 -11.19 10.39 0.77
CA SER A 202 -10.14 10.01 1.71
C SER A 202 -10.21 10.88 2.95
N ASP A 203 -9.37 10.59 3.95
CA ASP A 203 -9.28 11.42 5.15
C ASP A 203 -8.88 12.86 4.87
N ASP A 204 -8.03 13.06 3.86
CA ASP A 204 -7.53 14.39 3.46
C ASP A 204 -8.40 15.05 2.38
N ALA A 205 -9.20 14.28 1.64
CA ALA A 205 -10.01 14.74 0.53
C ALA A 205 -11.36 14.00 0.46
N PRO A 206 -12.27 14.22 1.42
CA PRO A 206 -13.58 13.58 1.41
C PRO A 206 -14.46 14.12 0.28
N LEU A 207 -15.47 13.35 -0.13
CA LEU A 207 -16.55 13.86 -0.98
C LEU A 207 -17.40 14.82 -0.15
N THR A 208 -17.92 15.87 -0.79
CA THR A 208 -18.72 16.89 -0.08
C THR A 208 -20.03 17.18 -0.81
N VAL A 209 -21.10 17.31 -0.03
CA VAL A 209 -22.39 17.86 -0.50
C VAL A 209 -22.84 18.99 0.43
N PHE A 210 -23.59 19.94 -0.13
CA PHE A 210 -24.11 21.10 0.59
C PHE A 210 -25.62 21.05 0.65
N ALA A 211 -26.20 21.27 1.84
CA ALA A 211 -27.64 21.23 2.04
C ALA A 211 -28.40 22.01 0.93
N PRO A 212 -29.55 21.52 0.45
CA PRO A 212 -30.30 22.21 -0.60
C PRO A 212 -30.62 23.65 -0.17
N GLY A 213 -30.19 24.63 -0.97
CA GLY A 213 -30.36 26.05 -0.66
C GLY A 213 -29.24 26.67 0.19
N ALA A 214 -28.30 25.89 0.72
CA ALA A 214 -27.05 26.43 1.21
C ALA A 214 -26.24 26.90 0.00
N VAL A 215 -26.03 28.22 -0.10
CA VAL A 215 -25.07 28.77 -1.05
C VAL A 215 -23.72 28.20 -0.64
N ALA A 216 -23.13 27.35 -1.48
CA ALA A 216 -21.75 26.92 -1.29
C ALA A 216 -20.97 28.19 -0.99
N PRO A 217 -20.25 28.30 0.15
CA PRO A 217 -19.56 29.52 0.49
C PRO A 217 -18.75 29.83 -0.74
N VAL A 218 -19.10 30.94 -1.42
CA VAL A 218 -18.33 31.45 -2.54
C VAL A 218 -16.99 31.60 -1.86
N ALA A 219 -16.06 30.67 -2.14
CA ALA A 219 -14.73 30.71 -1.61
C ALA A 219 -14.32 32.09 -2.03
N ALA A 220 -14.34 33.02 -1.06
CA ALA A 220 -14.09 34.39 -1.37
C ALA A 220 -12.67 34.25 -1.89
N LEU A 221 -12.53 34.43 -3.20
CA LEU A 221 -11.29 34.83 -3.78
C LEU A 221 -11.10 36.22 -3.18
N THR A 222 -10.84 36.31 -1.86
CA THR A 222 -10.03 37.35 -1.31
C THR A 222 -8.81 37.25 -2.20
N PRO A 223 -8.61 38.19 -3.14
CA PRO A 223 -7.34 38.24 -3.84
C PRO A 223 -6.34 38.26 -2.70
N SER A 224 -5.51 37.22 -2.60
CA SER A 224 -4.58 37.09 -1.50
C SER A 224 -3.77 38.38 -1.52
N THR A 225 -4.13 39.32 -0.65
CA THR A 225 -3.46 40.62 -0.54
C THR A 225 -2.29 40.44 0.42
N GLU A 226 -1.69 39.25 0.38
CA GLU A 226 -0.34 39.03 0.80
C GLU A 226 0.52 39.69 -0.26
N ALA A 227 0.79 40.97 -0.03
CA ALA A 227 1.80 41.70 -0.75
C ALA A 227 3.11 40.90 -0.72
N GLY A 228 3.39 40.18 -1.80
CA GLY A 228 4.72 39.75 -2.19
C GLY A 228 5.40 38.71 -1.31
N ALA A 229 4.74 37.61 -0.95
CA ALA A 229 5.50 36.35 -0.97
C ALA A 229 5.59 35.95 -2.45
N PRO A 230 6.78 35.92 -3.08
CA PRO A 230 6.90 35.53 -4.48
C PRO A 230 6.27 34.15 -4.61
N VAL A 231 5.21 34.06 -5.44
CA VAL A 231 4.64 32.78 -5.86
C VAL A 231 5.83 31.99 -6.38
N ALA A 232 6.27 31.00 -5.61
CA ALA A 232 7.40 30.18 -5.98
C ALA A 232 7.06 29.61 -7.35
N ALA A 233 7.80 30.05 -8.37
CA ALA A 233 7.59 29.61 -9.73
C ALA A 233 7.49 28.09 -9.68
N VAL A 234 6.36 27.54 -10.16
CA VAL A 234 6.19 26.10 -10.24
C VAL A 234 7.41 25.58 -10.99
N ASP A 235 8.30 24.90 -10.28
CA ASP A 235 9.61 24.52 -10.81
C ASP A 235 9.37 23.46 -11.88
N THR A 236 9.27 23.88 -13.14
CA THR A 236 9.01 23.01 -14.29
C THR A 236 10.21 22.14 -14.65
N ARG A 237 11.31 22.23 -13.90
CA ARG A 237 12.44 21.31 -14.03
C ARG A 237 11.95 19.87 -13.89
N ALA A 238 12.38 19.06 -14.86
CA ALA A 238 12.16 17.62 -14.82
C ALA A 238 12.64 17.06 -13.47
N TRP A 239 11.95 16.04 -12.96
CA TRP A 239 12.15 15.52 -11.60
C TRP A 239 13.62 15.15 -11.29
N TYR A 240 14.39 14.70 -12.30
CA TYR A 240 15.82 14.36 -12.18
C TYR A 240 16.75 15.58 -12.09
N ALA A 241 16.27 16.79 -12.35
CA ALA A 241 17.01 18.04 -12.18
C ALA A 241 16.71 18.71 -10.83
N ARG A 242 15.84 18.10 -10.01
CA ARG A 242 15.57 18.57 -8.65
C ARG A 242 16.55 17.90 -7.68
N PRO A 243 17.06 18.59 -6.65
CA PRO A 243 18.04 18.02 -5.72
C PRO A 243 17.42 16.97 -4.78
N LEU A 244 16.11 17.05 -4.51
CA LEU A 244 15.43 16.23 -3.49
C LEU A 244 15.53 14.71 -3.77
N PRO A 245 15.24 14.19 -4.97
CA PRO A 245 15.32 12.75 -5.24
C PRO A 245 16.76 12.22 -5.10
N TRP A 246 17.77 12.99 -5.49
CA TRP A 246 19.18 12.62 -5.35
C TRP A 246 19.63 12.60 -3.90
N ALA A 247 19.19 13.57 -3.08
CA ALA A 247 19.45 13.59 -1.65
C ALA A 247 18.84 12.36 -0.95
N ILE A 248 17.63 11.95 -1.34
CA ILE A 248 16.99 10.72 -0.83
C ILE A 248 17.80 9.49 -1.24
N GLY A 249 18.18 9.37 -2.52
CA GLY A 249 18.97 8.25 -3.03
C GLY A 249 20.34 8.13 -2.36
N ALA A 250 21.05 9.25 -2.17
CA ALA A 250 22.33 9.28 -1.48
C ALA A 250 22.20 8.87 0.00
N SER A 251 21.14 9.32 0.67
CA SER A 251 20.87 8.97 2.07
C SER A 251 20.60 7.47 2.23
N ALA A 252 19.80 6.88 1.33
CA ALA A 252 19.51 5.46 1.34
C ALA A 252 20.79 4.61 1.16
N LEU A 253 21.65 4.98 0.20
CA LEU A 253 22.93 4.30 -0.01
C LEU A 253 23.88 4.43 1.18
N ALA A 254 23.91 5.60 1.84
CA ALA A 254 24.72 5.80 3.04
C ALA A 254 24.26 4.91 4.21
N ILE A 255 22.95 4.75 4.42
CA ILE A 255 22.40 3.86 5.44
C ILE A 255 22.78 2.39 5.15
N VAL A 256 22.61 1.93 3.91
CA VAL A 256 23.01 0.57 3.50
C VAL A 256 24.51 0.36 3.70
N GLY A 257 25.34 1.34 3.32
CA GLY A 257 26.78 1.31 3.55
C GLY A 257 27.15 1.18 5.03
N ALA A 258 26.49 1.93 5.91
CA ALA A 258 26.72 1.88 7.35
C ALA A 258 26.34 0.51 7.96
N VAL A 259 25.22 -0.08 7.53
CA VAL A 259 24.79 -1.42 7.97
C VAL A 259 25.80 -2.47 7.52
N LEU A 260 26.22 -2.46 6.25
CA LEU A 260 27.23 -3.38 5.75
C LEU A 260 28.57 -3.23 6.48
N MET A 261 28.98 -1.99 6.79
CA MET A 261 30.18 -1.73 7.57
C MET A 261 30.08 -2.34 8.98
N SER A 262 28.95 -2.17 9.66
CA SER A 262 28.71 -2.78 10.98
C SER A 262 28.81 -4.31 10.91
N LEU A 263 28.24 -4.94 9.89
CA LEU A 263 28.32 -6.39 9.70
C LEU A 263 29.76 -6.85 9.42
N THR A 264 30.52 -6.12 8.60
CA THR A 264 31.92 -6.47 8.34
C THR A 264 32.82 -6.33 9.57
N LEU A 265 32.54 -5.38 10.47
CA LEU A 265 33.25 -5.26 11.74
C LEU A 265 32.95 -6.42 12.69
N HIS A 266 31.71 -6.91 12.68
CA HIS A 266 31.31 -8.10 13.45
C HIS A 266 32.03 -9.36 12.95
N ASP A 267 31.97 -9.63 11.63
CA ASP A 267 32.65 -10.78 11.01
C ASP A 267 34.17 -10.73 11.24
N ALA A 268 34.78 -9.53 11.24
CA ALA A 268 36.21 -9.37 11.52
C ALA A 268 36.57 -9.74 12.96
N GLY A 269 35.65 -9.53 13.91
CA GLY A 269 35.78 -9.99 15.29
C GLY A 269 35.77 -11.52 15.38
N GLU A 270 34.79 -12.15 14.73
CA GLU A 270 34.67 -13.61 14.68
C GLU A 270 35.88 -14.27 14.02
N LEU A 271 36.37 -13.71 12.90
CA LEU A 271 37.56 -14.22 12.22
C LEU A 271 38.81 -14.10 13.11
N ARG A 272 38.95 -13.01 13.86
CA ARG A 272 40.07 -12.82 14.79
C ARG A 272 40.01 -13.83 15.95
N ASP A 273 38.82 -14.10 16.46
CA ASP A 273 38.62 -15.11 17.51
C ASP A 273 38.91 -16.52 16.99
N ALA A 274 38.45 -16.85 15.78
CA ALA A 274 38.72 -18.13 15.14
C ALA A 274 40.23 -18.37 14.90
N LEU A 275 40.97 -17.31 14.54
CA LEU A 275 42.43 -17.38 14.38
C LEU A 275 43.18 -17.49 15.72
N ALA A 276 42.61 -16.97 16.81
CA ALA A 276 43.18 -17.09 18.15
C ALA A 276 42.99 -18.50 18.74
N HIS A 277 41.93 -19.20 18.32
CA HIS A 277 41.57 -20.54 18.83
C HIS A 277 41.45 -21.59 17.72
N PRO A 278 42.53 -21.91 16.99
CA PRO A 278 42.47 -22.76 15.79
C PRO A 278 42.03 -24.20 16.06
N SER A 279 42.10 -24.67 17.32
CA SER A 279 41.61 -26.00 17.69
C SER A 279 40.08 -26.11 17.76
N LEU A 280 39.36 -24.98 17.78
CA LEU A 280 37.90 -24.93 17.91
C LEU A 280 37.16 -24.79 16.57
N HIS A 281 37.87 -24.51 15.47
CA HIS A 281 37.26 -24.21 14.19
C HIS A 281 37.81 -25.11 13.08
N LEU A 282 36.92 -25.63 12.23
CA LEU A 282 37.33 -26.35 11.03
C LEU A 282 37.85 -25.35 9.99
N TYR A 283 38.84 -25.77 9.19
CA TYR A 283 39.40 -24.93 8.13
C TYR A 283 38.32 -24.43 7.14
N ALA A 284 37.30 -25.25 6.88
CA ALA A 284 36.18 -24.88 6.01
C ALA A 284 35.37 -23.69 6.55
N ASP A 285 35.23 -23.56 7.88
CA ASP A 285 34.47 -22.47 8.50
C ASP A 285 35.23 -21.13 8.36
N VAL A 286 36.56 -21.18 8.51
CA VAL A 286 37.43 -20.01 8.32
C VAL A 286 37.37 -19.52 6.87
N GLN A 287 37.38 -20.45 5.90
CA GLN A 287 37.30 -20.12 4.49
C GLN A 287 35.91 -19.55 4.09
N ALA A 288 34.84 -20.06 4.69
CA ALA A 288 33.49 -19.53 4.50
C ALA A 288 33.36 -18.10 5.05
N LEU A 289 33.88 -17.84 6.26
CA LEU A 289 33.92 -16.50 6.86
C LEU A 289 34.71 -15.51 6.01
N GLU A 290 35.86 -15.92 5.48
CA GLU A 290 36.69 -15.07 4.62
C GLU A 290 35.98 -14.69 3.30
N SER A 291 35.33 -15.65 2.63
CA SER A 291 34.57 -15.38 1.40
C SER A 291 33.35 -14.47 1.62
N SER A 292 32.66 -14.64 2.74
CA SER A 292 31.55 -13.77 3.16
C SER A 292 32.03 -12.35 3.42
N ALA A 293 33.14 -12.19 4.16
CA ALA A 293 33.73 -10.89 4.45
C ALA A 293 34.21 -10.16 3.19
N GLN A 294 34.82 -10.86 2.23
CA GLN A 294 35.21 -10.27 0.94
C GLN A 294 34.01 -9.76 0.14
N THR A 295 32.93 -10.56 0.08
CA THR A 295 31.70 -10.18 -0.64
C THR A 295 31.04 -8.96 -0.01
N LYS A 296 30.94 -8.92 1.32
CA LYS A 296 30.37 -7.77 2.06
C LYS A 296 31.24 -6.52 1.91
N ARG A 297 32.57 -6.64 1.90
CA ARG A 297 33.48 -5.49 1.64
C ARG A 297 33.29 -4.93 0.23
N ALA A 298 33.18 -5.78 -0.78
CA ALA A 298 32.93 -5.33 -2.15
C ALA A 298 31.59 -4.56 -2.27
N ALA A 299 30.53 -5.09 -1.65
CA ALA A 299 29.22 -4.44 -1.61
C ALA A 299 29.26 -3.09 -0.85
N MET A 300 29.98 -3.03 0.26
CA MET A 300 30.18 -1.81 1.05
C MET A 300 30.88 -0.71 0.22
N PHE A 301 31.98 -1.04 -0.46
CA PHE A 301 32.67 -0.08 -1.34
C PHE A 301 31.78 0.37 -2.50
N GLY A 302 30.97 -0.52 -3.07
CA GLY A 302 29.98 -0.17 -4.09
C GLY A 302 28.94 0.83 -3.59
N ALA A 303 28.40 0.61 -2.38
CA ALA A 303 27.42 1.51 -1.76
C ALA A 303 27.99 2.90 -1.47
N TYR A 304 29.19 2.98 -0.86
CA TYR A 304 29.86 4.26 -0.60
C TYR A 304 30.29 4.97 -1.89
N GLY A 305 30.82 4.23 -2.87
CA GLY A 305 31.18 4.77 -4.17
C GLY A 305 29.97 5.34 -4.91
N GLY A 306 28.83 4.63 -4.87
CA GLY A 306 27.56 5.10 -5.40
C GLY A 306 27.06 6.37 -4.69
N ALA A 307 27.08 6.40 -3.35
CA ALA A 307 26.68 7.57 -2.59
C ALA A 307 27.54 8.81 -2.90
N LEU A 308 28.86 8.64 -3.02
CA LEU A 308 29.78 9.71 -3.40
C LEU A 308 29.57 10.17 -4.84
N ALA A 309 29.31 9.25 -5.78
CA ALA A 309 29.00 9.61 -7.16
C ALA A 309 27.71 10.44 -7.25
N LEU A 310 26.65 10.06 -6.52
CA LEU A 310 25.40 10.83 -6.46
C LEU A 310 25.61 12.22 -5.83
N ALA A 311 26.42 12.31 -4.77
CA ALA A 311 26.79 13.59 -4.17
C ALA A 311 27.60 14.47 -5.13
N GLY A 312 28.50 13.88 -5.91
CA GLY A 312 29.28 14.58 -6.94
C GLY A 312 28.42 15.12 -8.09
N VAL A 313 27.38 14.39 -8.52
CA VAL A 313 26.41 14.88 -9.51
C VAL A 313 25.67 16.11 -8.98
N MET A 314 25.32 16.14 -7.68
CA MET A 314 24.73 17.33 -7.07
C MET A 314 25.71 18.52 -7.06
N ALA A 315 26.99 18.30 -6.77
CA ALA A 315 28.01 19.36 -6.72
C ALA A 315 28.31 20.00 -8.08
N PHE A 316 28.06 19.32 -9.20
CA PHE A 316 28.25 19.85 -10.56
C PHE A 316 27.03 20.60 -11.12
N GLN A 317 25.85 20.48 -10.49
CA GLN A 317 24.61 21.10 -10.96
C GLN A 317 24.28 22.44 -10.27
N PHE A 318 25.07 22.84 -9.27
CA PHE A 318 25.00 24.13 -8.58
C PHE A 318 26.26 24.96 -8.85
#